data_AF-A0A8E0S6Z3-F1
#
_entry.id   AF-A0A8E0S6Z3-F1
#
_cell.length_a   1.000
_cell.length_b   1.000
_cell.length_c   1.000
_cell.angle_alpha   90.00
_cell.angle_beta   90.00
_cell.angle_gamma   90.00
#
_symmetry.space_group_name_H-M   'P 1'
#
loop_
_entity.id
_entity.type
_entity.pdbx_description
1 polymer ?
#
loop_
_entity_poly.entity_id
_entity_poly.type
_entity_poly.pdbx_seq_one_letter_code
_entity_poly.pdbx_strand_id
1 'polypeptide(L)'
;MFPTHPQVSQEALKAQSKLVWNLRDKLEREVSKDALIGLLEYNEQFIPTGLSNLLDAVADAMLFGALTTCPSCKEKPLHYSNGQYKCGGMVNSWTPCLFTTREPKRLAFKVPKEYHDVEFL
;
A
#
# COMPACT_ATOMS: atom_id res chain seq x y z
N MET A 1 25.93 19.78 9.23
CA MET A 1 25.42 18.48 9.71
C MET A 1 24.24 18.10 8.84
N PHE A 2 24.46 17.27 7.82
CA PHE A 2 23.36 16.70 7.02
C PHE A 2 22.87 15.45 7.75
N PRO A 3 21.55 15.22 7.85
CA PRO A 3 21.03 14.06 8.55
C PRO A 3 21.53 12.80 7.85
N THR A 4 22.27 11.97 8.60
CA THR A 4 22.65 10.63 8.19
C THR A 4 21.38 9.85 7.91
N HIS A 5 21.12 9.56 6.64
CA HIS A 5 20.13 8.54 6.30
C HIS A 5 20.47 7.27 7.10
N PRO A 6 19.50 6.63 7.76
CA PRO A 6 19.76 5.35 8.40
C PRO A 6 20.30 4.41 7.32
N GLN A 7 21.52 3.91 7.50
CA GLN A 7 22.08 2.90 6.61
C GLN A 7 21.31 1.61 6.84
N VAL A 8 20.17 1.46 6.17
CA VAL A 8 19.49 0.17 6.07
C VAL A 8 20.48 -0.78 5.41
N SER A 9 20.89 -1.82 6.12
CA SER A 9 21.90 -2.74 5.58
C SER A 9 21.40 -3.36 4.28
N GLN A 10 22.29 -3.60 3.33
CA GLN A 10 21.92 -4.26 2.07
C GLN A 10 21.24 -5.62 2.32
N GLU A 11 21.59 -6.28 3.41
CA GLU A 11 20.98 -7.54 3.85
C GLU A 11 19.53 -7.35 4.29
N ALA A 12 19.22 -6.30 5.05
CA ALA A 12 17.85 -5.98 5.46
C ALA A 12 16.98 -5.59 4.26
N LEU A 13 17.52 -4.83 3.30
CA LEU A 13 16.84 -4.51 2.05
C LEU A 13 16.56 -5.78 1.23
N LYS A 14 17.54 -6.69 1.10
CA LYS A 14 17.35 -7.97 0.40
C LYS A 14 16.30 -8.84 1.09
N ALA A 15 16.32 -8.91 2.42
CA ALA A 15 15.34 -9.67 3.19
C ALA A 15 13.93 -9.11 3.01
N GLN A 16 13.76 -7.79 3.10
CA GLN A 16 12.49 -7.11 2.86
C GLN A 16 11.98 -7.35 1.44
N SER A 17 12.81 -7.16 0.41
CA SER A 17 12.43 -7.44 -0.97
C SER A 17 11.98 -8.88 -1.15
N LYS A 18 12.69 -9.84 -0.54
CA LYS A 18 12.32 -11.26 -0.62
C LYS A 18 10.96 -11.53 0.05
N LEU A 19 10.66 -10.87 1.16
CA LEU A 19 9.35 -10.99 1.82
C LEU A 19 8.22 -10.46 0.93
N VAL A 20 8.40 -9.28 0.32
CA VAL A 20 7.43 -8.69 -0.61
C VAL A 20 7.19 -9.62 -1.80
N TRP A 21 8.26 -10.10 -2.45
CA TRP A 21 8.15 -11.01 -3.60
C TRP A 21 7.48 -12.34 -3.24
N ASN A 22 7.83 -12.95 -2.10
CA ASN A 22 7.20 -14.18 -1.65
C ASN A 22 5.70 -14.00 -1.38
N LEU A 23 5.31 -12.87 -0.78
CA LEU A 23 3.91 -12.57 -0.48
C LEU A 23 3.13 -12.30 -1.78
N ARG A 24 3.71 -11.50 -2.69
CA ARG A 24 3.19 -11.22 -4.02
C ARG A 24 2.91 -12.51 -4.80
N ASP A 25 3.86 -13.43 -4.84
CA ASP A 25 3.71 -14.70 -5.59
C ASP A 25 2.64 -15.62 -5.00
N LYS A 26 2.43 -15.58 -3.67
CA LYS A 26 1.34 -16.33 -3.01
C LYS A 26 -0.01 -15.70 -3.30
N LEU A 27 -0.12 -14.37 -3.19
CA LEU A 27 -1.32 -13.62 -3.56
C LEU A 27 -1.71 -13.91 -5.02
N GLU A 28 -0.74 -13.96 -5.93
CA GLU A 28 -0.98 -14.26 -7.34
C GLU A 28 -1.55 -15.67 -7.59
N ARG A 29 -1.19 -16.65 -6.75
CA ARG A 29 -1.62 -18.04 -6.89
C ARG A 29 -2.93 -18.36 -6.19
N GLU A 30 -3.16 -17.75 -5.03
CA GLU A 30 -4.25 -18.11 -4.12
C GLU A 30 -5.39 -17.08 -4.10
N VAL A 31 -5.14 -15.84 -4.54
CA VAL A 31 -6.10 -14.74 -4.46
C VAL A 31 -6.50 -14.28 -5.86
N SER A 32 -7.81 -14.22 -6.12
CA SER A 32 -8.32 -13.71 -7.38
C SER A 32 -8.16 -12.19 -7.49
N LYS A 33 -8.14 -11.67 -8.72
CA LYS A 33 -8.06 -10.23 -8.96
C LYS A 33 -9.17 -9.44 -8.25
N ASP A 34 -10.38 -9.97 -8.25
CA ASP A 34 -11.53 -9.32 -7.60
C ASP A 34 -11.38 -9.30 -6.08
N ALA A 35 -10.79 -10.36 -5.50
CA ALA A 35 -10.46 -10.39 -4.08
C ALA A 35 -9.36 -9.36 -3.72
N LEU A 36 -8.33 -9.20 -4.56
CA LEU A 36 -7.31 -8.16 -4.36
C LEU A 36 -7.93 -6.75 -4.35
N ILE A 37 -8.88 -6.50 -5.26
CA ILE A 37 -9.63 -5.23 -5.31
C ILE A 37 -10.45 -5.05 -4.03
N GLY A 38 -11.22 -6.06 -3.62
CA GLY A 38 -12.04 -6.01 -2.41
C GLY A 38 -11.21 -5.81 -1.13
N LEU A 39 -10.02 -6.42 -1.04
CA LEU A 39 -9.07 -6.22 0.05
C LEU A 39 -8.59 -4.76 0.15
N LEU A 40 -8.25 -4.15 -0.99
CA LEU A 40 -7.84 -2.74 -1.02
C LEU A 40 -9.03 -1.82 -0.70
N GLU A 41 -10.22 -2.10 -1.23
CA GLU A 41 -11.45 -1.34 -0.95
C GLU A 41 -11.80 -1.37 0.54
N TYR A 42 -11.76 -2.53 1.17
CA TYR A 42 -12.06 -2.68 2.60
C TYR A 42 -11.08 -1.92 3.50
N ASN A 43 -9.83 -1.79 3.06
CA ASN A 43 -8.80 -1.04 3.77
C ASN A 43 -8.72 0.43 3.32
N GLU A 44 -9.70 0.92 2.57
CA GLU A 44 -9.75 2.27 2.01
C GLU A 44 -8.45 2.65 1.27
N GLN A 45 -7.81 1.67 0.61
CA GLN A 45 -6.56 1.84 -0.13
C GLN A 45 -6.81 2.26 -1.58
N PHE A 46 -5.78 2.82 -2.20
CA PHE A 46 -5.81 3.17 -3.61
C PHE A 46 -5.79 1.87 -4.43
N ILE A 47 -6.71 1.75 -5.38
CA ILE A 47 -6.82 0.59 -6.26
C ILE A 47 -6.12 0.93 -7.59
N PRO A 48 -4.87 0.49 -7.80
CA PRO A 48 -4.20 0.70 -9.07
C PRO A 48 -4.82 -0.14 -10.19
N THR A 49 -4.64 0.31 -11.42
CA THR A 49 -4.96 -0.49 -12.61
C THR A 49 -3.83 -1.48 -12.90
N GLY A 50 -4.21 -2.71 -13.26
CA GLY A 50 -3.28 -3.79 -13.60
C GLY A 50 -3.03 -4.77 -12.45
N LEU A 51 -2.96 -6.06 -12.78
CA LEU A 51 -2.84 -7.14 -11.79
C LEU A 51 -1.52 -7.06 -10.99
N SER A 52 -0.39 -6.78 -11.65
CA SER A 52 0.90 -6.63 -10.96
C SER A 52 0.87 -5.52 -9.92
N ASN A 53 0.29 -4.36 -10.26
CA ASN A 53 0.19 -3.24 -9.33
C ASN A 53 -0.75 -3.54 -8.17
N LEU A 54 -1.83 -4.28 -8.40
CA LEU A 54 -2.73 -4.75 -7.34
C LEU A 54 -2.00 -5.65 -6.34
N LEU A 55 -1.25 -6.63 -6.85
CA LEU A 55 -0.46 -7.53 -6.01
C LEU A 55 0.57 -6.77 -5.19
N ASP A 56 1.31 -5.85 -5.82
CA ASP A 56 2.32 -5.04 -5.14
C ASP A 56 1.67 -4.15 -4.06
N ALA A 57 0.51 -3.55 -4.35
CA ALA A 57 -0.22 -2.72 -3.39
C ALA A 57 -0.76 -3.52 -2.19
N VAL A 58 -1.34 -4.71 -2.43
CA VAL A 58 -1.83 -5.58 -1.35
C VAL A 58 -0.67 -6.13 -0.53
N ALA A 59 0.41 -6.59 -1.18
CA ALA A 59 1.59 -7.10 -0.49
C ALA A 59 2.24 -6.04 0.40
N ASP A 60 2.38 -4.81 -0.11
CA ASP A 60 2.87 -3.68 0.68
C ASP A 60 1.92 -3.38 1.84
N ALA A 61 0.61 -3.29 1.59
CA ALA A 61 -0.35 -2.99 2.64
C ALA A 61 -0.39 -4.06 3.75
N MET A 62 -0.23 -5.34 3.41
CA MET A 62 -0.16 -6.44 4.37
C MET A 62 1.14 -6.44 5.19
N LEU A 63 2.30 -6.22 4.56
CA LEU A 63 3.59 -6.23 5.26
C LEU A 63 3.84 -4.97 6.08
N PHE A 64 3.41 -3.83 5.56
CA PHE A 64 3.74 -2.52 6.11
C PHE A 64 2.58 -1.83 6.81
N GLY A 65 1.35 -2.26 6.57
CA GLY A 65 0.11 -1.63 7.03
C GLY A 65 -0.57 -0.78 5.95
N ALA A 66 -1.88 -0.64 6.08
CA ALA A 66 -2.75 0.15 5.22
C ALA A 66 -2.48 1.66 5.41
N LEU A 67 -2.33 2.41 4.32
CA LEU A 67 -2.12 3.86 4.36
C LEU A 67 -3.40 4.57 4.80
N THR A 68 -3.31 5.49 5.75
CA THR A 68 -4.48 6.30 6.12
C THR A 68 -4.89 7.22 4.97
N THR A 69 -6.15 7.67 5.00
CA THR A 69 -6.62 8.76 4.15
C THR A 69 -5.73 9.99 4.28
N CYS A 70 -5.66 10.78 3.21
CA CYS A 70 -4.86 11.99 3.18
C CYS A 70 -5.27 12.94 4.32
N PRO A 71 -4.35 13.40 5.19
CA PRO A 71 -4.71 14.30 6.29
C PRO A 71 -5.18 15.68 5.79
N SER A 72 -4.81 16.06 4.57
CA SER A 72 -5.16 17.35 3.97
C SER A 72 -6.55 17.36 3.32
N CYS A 73 -6.84 16.42 2.42
CA CYS A 73 -8.14 16.39 1.72
C CYS A 73 -9.13 15.37 2.29
N LYS A 74 -8.65 14.35 3.02
CA LYS A 74 -9.45 13.23 3.57
C LYS A 74 -10.30 12.46 2.54
N GLU A 75 -10.14 12.73 1.25
CA GLU A 75 -10.93 12.09 0.19
C GLU A 75 -10.35 10.75 -0.26
N LYS A 76 -9.02 10.67 -0.38
CA LYS A 76 -8.33 9.51 -0.94
C LYS A 76 -7.12 9.11 -0.11
N PRO A 77 -6.78 7.81 -0.09
CA PRO A 77 -5.52 7.33 0.45
C PRO A 77 -4.32 7.86 -0.34
N LEU A 78 -3.18 7.85 0.32
CA LEU A 78 -1.90 8.14 -0.31
C LEU A 78 -1.49 6.96 -1.20
N HIS A 79 -0.72 7.24 -2.26
CA HIS A 79 -0.03 6.21 -3.04
C HIS A 79 1.45 6.52 -3.11
N TYR A 80 2.28 5.48 -3.21
CA TYR A 80 3.72 5.66 -3.35
C TYR A 80 4.07 6.10 -4.78
N SER A 81 4.81 7.20 -4.93
CA SER A 81 5.23 7.74 -6.22
C SER A 81 6.57 8.47 -6.09
N ASN A 82 7.59 8.01 -6.83
CA ASN A 82 8.92 8.64 -6.93
C ASN A 82 9.58 8.91 -5.55
N GLY A 83 9.61 7.91 -4.66
CA GLY A 83 10.30 8.03 -3.37
C GLY A 83 9.54 8.78 -2.27
N GLN A 84 8.26 9.11 -2.51
CA GLN A 84 7.39 9.76 -1.53
C GLN A 84 5.94 9.30 -1.72
N TYR A 85 5.15 9.37 -0.65
CA TYR A 85 3.73 9.12 -0.72
C TYR A 85 3.02 10.39 -1.13
N LYS A 86 2.20 10.33 -2.18
CA LYS A 86 1.46 11.46 -2.73
C LYS A 86 -0.04 11.21 -2.66
N CYS A 87 -0.81 12.26 -2.43
CA CYS A 87 -2.26 12.18 -2.58
C CYS A 87 -2.63 12.26 -4.07
N GLY A 88 -3.55 11.41 -4.52
CA GLY A 88 -4.18 11.50 -5.85
C GLY A 88 -5.59 12.09 -5.83
N GLY A 89 -6.02 12.63 -4.68
CA GLY A 89 -7.35 13.23 -4.51
C GLY A 89 -7.40 14.69 -4.93
N MET A 90 -8.57 15.31 -4.74
CA MET A 90 -8.75 16.73 -4.93
C MET A 90 -8.98 17.41 -3.56
N VAL A 91 -8.61 18.68 -3.42
CA VAL A 91 -8.94 19.48 -2.22
C VAL A 91 -10.34 20.07 -2.37
N ASN A 92 -10.72 20.39 -3.61
CA ASN A 92 -12.03 20.86 -4.04
C ASN A 92 -12.24 20.43 -5.50
N SER A 93 -13.41 20.70 -6.08
CA SER A 93 -13.77 20.27 -7.44
C SER A 93 -12.83 20.72 -8.58
N TRP A 94 -11.86 21.62 -8.32
CA TRP A 94 -10.95 22.16 -9.32
C TRP A 94 -9.46 22.02 -8.97
N THR A 95 -9.14 21.75 -7.70
CA THR A 95 -7.77 21.83 -7.17
C THR A 95 -7.27 20.45 -6.75
N PRO A 96 -6.25 19.87 -7.41
CA PRO A 96 -5.68 18.60 -6.99
C PRO A 96 -4.97 18.73 -5.64
N CYS A 97 -5.01 17.66 -4.84
CA CYS A 97 -4.30 17.61 -3.58
C CYS A 97 -2.81 17.40 -3.81
N LEU A 98 -2.00 18.40 -3.47
CA LEU A 98 -0.53 18.36 -3.59
C LEU A 98 0.16 17.83 -2.33
N PHE A 99 -0.59 17.20 -1.42
CA PHE A 99 -0.03 16.68 -0.18
C PHE A 99 0.93 15.52 -0.48
N THR A 100 2.17 15.64 0.01
CA THR A 100 3.17 14.57 -0.04
C THR A 100 3.80 14.36 1.32
N THR A 101 4.16 13.11 1.62
CA THR A 101 4.84 12.72 2.86
C THR A 101 5.79 11.56 2.62
N ARG A 102 6.86 11.46 3.40
CA ARG A 102 7.72 10.27 3.42
C ARG A 102 7.34 9.29 4.54
N GLU A 103 6.65 9.80 5.56
CA GLU A 103 6.22 9.05 6.74
C GLU A 103 4.69 9.13 6.81
N PRO A 104 3.97 8.35 5.98
CA PRO A 104 2.52 8.28 6.06
C PRO A 104 2.13 7.56 7.35
N LYS A 105 0.98 7.95 7.92
CA LYS A 105 0.38 7.15 8.99
C LYS A 105 -0.14 5.86 8.38
N ARG A 106 0.19 4.75 9.02
CA ARG A 106 -0.27 3.41 8.62
C ARG A 106 -1.11 2.81 9.72
N LEU A 107 -2.15 2.08 9.33
CA LEU A 107 -3.01 1.31 10.20
C LEU A 107 -2.76 -0.19 9.95
N ALA A 108 -3.13 -1.02 10.93
CA ALA A 108 -3.11 -2.45 10.74
C ALA A 108 -4.03 -2.82 9.58
N PHE A 109 -3.49 -3.56 8.61
CA PHE A 109 -4.27 -4.10 7.50
C PHE A 109 -5.29 -5.11 8.03
N LYS A 110 -6.53 -4.97 7.59
CA LYS A 110 -7.64 -5.83 8.02
C LYS A 110 -8.11 -6.65 6.85
N VAL A 111 -8.14 -7.96 7.03
CA VAL A 111 -8.70 -8.90 6.04
C VAL A 111 -10.20 -9.07 6.36
N PRO A 112 -11.11 -8.78 5.42
CA PRO A 112 -12.53 -9.10 5.55
C PRO A 112 -12.74 -10.60 5.82
N LYS A 113 -13.73 -10.93 6.64
CA LYS A 113 -14.08 -12.33 6.95
C LYS A 113 -14.44 -13.16 5.72
N GLU A 114 -14.93 -12.51 4.67
CA GLU A 114 -15.25 -13.11 3.37
C GLU A 114 -14.04 -13.73 2.66
N TYR A 115 -12.83 -13.31 3.03
CA TYR A 115 -11.58 -13.84 2.47
C TYR A 115 -10.81 -14.75 3.43
N HIS A 116 -11.32 -15.00 4.65
CA HIS A 116 -10.72 -15.95 5.61
C HIS A 116 -10.84 -17.41 5.15
N ASP A 117 -11.67 -17.65 4.13
CA ASP A 117 -11.80 -18.97 3.48
C ASP A 117 -10.57 -19.31 2.62
N VAL A 118 -9.72 -18.33 2.31
CA VAL A 118 -8.43 -18.54 1.67
C VAL A 118 -7.43 -18.87 2.78
N GLU A 119 -6.89 -20.10 2.83
CA GLU A 119 -5.97 -20.56 3.89
C GLU A 119 -4.78 -19.60 4.16
N PHE A 120 -4.46 -18.76 3.20
CA PHE A 120 -3.39 -17.80 3.25
C PHE A 120 -3.74 -16.41 3.85
N LEU A 121 -5.01 -16.02 3.90
CA LEU A 121 -5.48 -14.69 4.34
C LEU A 121 -6.14 -14.72 5.73
#